data_AF-A0A6J8E9T8-F1
#
_entry.id   AF-A0A6J8E9T8-F1
#
_cell.length_a   1.000
_cell.length_b   1.000
_cell.length_c   1.000
_cell.angle_alpha   90.00
_cell.angle_beta   90.00
_cell.angle_gamma   90.00
#
_symmetry.space_group_name_H-M   'P 1'
#
loop_
_entity.id
_entity.type
_entity.pdbx_description
1 polymer ?
#
loop_
_entity_poly.entity_id
_entity_poly.type
_entity_poly.pdbx_seq_one_letter_code
_entity_poly.pdbx_strand_id
1 'polypeptide(L)'
;MLPTTVNQEIRAFLCLLLYSADICFPLHIPYGDERFPAGCKNFMRAKSATEDTYLPSYWEQKNLLSSYIDASFLYGSQRNLTLELRVPNSFLMKTDPGNLLPTRKGGNCLKLSKMDRCPFTGDRRNHEVPNLGLNHLLFVREHNRLSTKLHQLNPCWSNEKVFQKTRRIIIAQVQHITYNHCLPLVVDHDTMRRFYLFSKTNGFDHVYDDSVDASCLNIFGIAPWRYGHSQIMAEQSELKKK
;
A
#
# COMPACT_ATOMS: atom_id res chain seq x y z
N MET A 1 -11.69 -31.35 -11.10
CA MET A 1 -12.25 -30.06 -11.56
C MET A 1 -13.63 -29.92 -10.96
N LEU A 2 -13.76 -29.11 -9.90
CA LEU A 2 -15.07 -28.72 -9.38
C LEU A 2 -15.49 -27.43 -10.08
N PRO A 3 -16.78 -27.25 -10.43
CA PRO A 3 -17.25 -26.15 -11.26
C PRO A 3 -17.02 -24.81 -10.55
N THR A 4 -16.43 -23.87 -11.27
CA THR A 4 -16.14 -22.50 -10.84
C THR A 4 -17.40 -21.68 -10.47
N THR A 5 -18.58 -22.13 -10.84
CA THR A 5 -19.87 -21.46 -10.57
C THR A 5 -20.36 -21.64 -9.14
N VAL A 6 -20.12 -22.80 -8.51
CA VAL A 6 -20.56 -23.09 -7.12
C VAL A 6 -19.80 -22.22 -6.09
N ASN A 7 -18.60 -21.75 -6.44
CA ASN A 7 -17.75 -20.98 -5.53
C ASN A 7 -18.13 -19.49 -5.41
N GLN A 8 -18.94 -18.93 -6.32
CA GLN A 8 -19.31 -17.51 -6.26
C GLN A 8 -20.58 -17.26 -5.45
N GLU A 9 -21.60 -18.11 -5.57
CA GLU A 9 -22.82 -18.01 -4.74
C GLU A 9 -22.53 -18.31 -3.27
N ILE A 10 -21.69 -19.31 -2.99
CA ILE A 10 -21.26 -19.66 -1.62
C ILE A 10 -20.56 -18.48 -0.93
N ARG A 11 -19.85 -17.63 -1.68
CA ARG A 11 -19.12 -16.49 -1.13
C ARG A 11 -20.05 -15.38 -0.65
N ALA A 12 -21.02 -14.98 -1.47
CA ALA A 12 -22.03 -13.98 -1.10
C ALA A 12 -22.82 -14.39 0.17
N PHE A 13 -23.20 -15.66 0.22
CA PHE A 13 -23.81 -16.27 1.39
C PHE A 13 -22.85 -16.33 2.59
N LEU A 14 -21.56 -16.61 2.40
CA LEU A 14 -20.59 -16.68 3.50
C LEU A 14 -20.45 -15.37 4.31
N CYS A 15 -20.61 -14.18 3.70
CA CYS A 15 -20.58 -12.93 4.47
C CYS A 15 -21.79 -12.86 5.41
N LEU A 16 -22.99 -13.08 4.89
CA LEU A 16 -24.24 -13.03 5.66
C LEU A 16 -24.39 -14.21 6.64
N LEU A 17 -23.76 -15.35 6.35
CA LEU A 17 -23.74 -16.53 7.23
C LEU A 17 -22.71 -16.42 8.36
N LEU A 18 -21.62 -15.68 8.18
CA LEU A 18 -20.54 -15.52 9.16
C LEU A 18 -20.56 -14.19 9.92
N TYR A 19 -21.24 -13.16 9.39
CA TYR A 19 -21.25 -11.80 9.91
C TYR A 19 -22.66 -11.19 9.87
N SER A 20 -22.91 -10.18 10.71
CA SER A 20 -24.21 -9.52 10.79
C SER A 20 -24.56 -8.73 9.52
N ALA A 21 -25.85 -8.52 9.29
CA ALA A 21 -26.38 -7.69 8.20
C ALA A 21 -25.81 -6.25 8.23
N ASP A 22 -25.37 -5.76 9.39
CA ASP A 22 -24.83 -4.40 9.55
C ASP A 22 -23.41 -4.22 8.97
N ILE A 23 -22.67 -5.33 8.77
CA ILE A 23 -21.28 -5.34 8.28
C ILE A 23 -21.23 -5.68 6.79
N CYS A 24 -22.11 -6.54 6.30
CA CYS A 24 -22.18 -6.90 4.88
C CYS A 24 -23.03 -5.89 4.09
N PHE A 25 -22.63 -5.56 2.87
CA PHE A 25 -23.41 -4.73 1.95
C PHE A 25 -23.39 -5.34 0.55
N PRO A 26 -24.09 -6.47 0.35
CA PRO A 26 -23.98 -7.26 -0.87
C PRO A 26 -24.40 -6.46 -2.11
N LEU A 27 -23.64 -6.61 -3.20
CA LEU A 27 -23.94 -5.97 -4.46
C LEU A 27 -24.84 -6.88 -5.30
N HIS A 28 -26.09 -6.50 -5.48
CA HIS A 28 -27.04 -7.27 -6.27
C HIS A 28 -26.69 -7.27 -7.76
N ILE A 29 -26.78 -8.43 -8.39
CA ILE A 29 -26.52 -8.60 -9.82
C ILE A 29 -27.85 -8.34 -10.55
N PRO A 30 -27.88 -7.41 -11.52
CA PRO A 30 -29.11 -7.08 -12.23
C PRO A 30 -29.60 -8.28 -13.06
N TYR A 31 -30.91 -8.33 -13.30
CA TYR A 31 -31.49 -9.35 -14.18
C TYR A 31 -30.94 -9.19 -15.60
N GLY A 32 -30.55 -10.31 -16.22
CA GLY A 32 -30.00 -10.32 -17.58
C GLY A 32 -28.52 -9.92 -17.69
N ASP A 33 -27.77 -9.87 -16.58
CA ASP A 33 -26.31 -9.69 -16.63
C ASP A 33 -25.64 -10.82 -17.43
N GLU A 34 -24.92 -10.46 -18.50
CA GLU A 34 -24.29 -11.43 -19.42
C GLU A 34 -23.07 -12.13 -18.81
N ARG A 35 -22.45 -11.53 -17.80
CA ARG A 35 -21.17 -11.98 -17.23
C ARG A 35 -21.35 -12.75 -15.94
N PHE A 36 -22.33 -12.39 -15.13
CA PHE A 36 -22.52 -12.94 -13.81
C PHE A 36 -23.90 -13.59 -13.66
N PRO A 37 -23.99 -14.78 -13.04
CA PRO A 37 -25.28 -15.39 -12.75
C PRO A 37 -26.11 -14.52 -11.79
N ALA A 38 -27.43 -14.67 -11.82
CA ALA A 38 -28.33 -14.00 -10.90
C ALA A 38 -27.93 -14.25 -9.43
N GLY A 39 -28.06 -13.22 -8.57
CA GLY A 39 -27.68 -13.32 -7.16
C GLY A 39 -27.03 -12.03 -6.66
N CYS A 40 -26.00 -12.15 -5.82
CA CYS A 40 -25.22 -11.01 -5.33
C CYS A 40 -23.72 -11.30 -5.27
N LYS A 41 -22.91 -10.24 -5.27
CA LYS A 41 -21.47 -10.28 -5.01
C LYS A 41 -21.19 -9.84 -3.58
N ASN A 42 -20.19 -10.47 -3.00
CA ASN A 42 -19.66 -10.10 -1.69
C ASN A 42 -19.14 -8.68 -1.68
N PHE A 43 -19.56 -7.92 -0.67
CA PHE A 43 -18.96 -6.65 -0.33
C PHE A 43 -19.16 -6.39 1.17
N MET A 44 -18.10 -5.96 1.85
CA MET A 44 -18.10 -5.64 3.27
C MET A 44 -17.99 -4.13 3.44
N ARG A 45 -18.79 -3.58 4.35
CA ARG A 45 -18.69 -2.18 4.74
C ARG A 45 -17.35 -1.93 5.42
N ALA A 46 -16.75 -0.78 5.14
CA ALA A 46 -15.57 -0.35 5.88
C ALA A 46 -15.93 -0.16 7.36
N LYS A 47 -15.02 -0.54 8.26
CA LYS A 47 -15.21 -0.35 9.69
C LYS A 47 -15.38 1.13 10.02
N SER A 48 -16.31 1.43 10.94
CA SER A 48 -16.47 2.77 11.49
C SER A 48 -15.19 3.21 12.21
N ALA A 49 -14.86 4.50 12.10
CA ALA A 49 -13.81 5.14 12.87
C ALA A 49 -14.24 5.36 14.33
N THR A 50 -15.54 5.50 14.58
CA THR A 50 -16.11 5.62 15.92
C THR A 50 -16.36 4.22 16.49
N GLU A 51 -15.59 3.85 17.51
CA GLU A 51 -15.83 2.65 18.31
C GLU A 51 -16.83 2.92 19.46
N ASP A 52 -17.05 4.20 19.77
CA ASP A 52 -17.83 4.64 20.93
C ASP A 52 -19.32 4.75 20.59
N THR A 53 -20.13 3.89 21.20
CA THR A 53 -21.57 3.74 20.95
C THR A 53 -22.43 4.72 21.77
N TYR A 54 -21.82 5.51 22.66
CA TYR A 54 -22.53 6.33 23.63
C TYR A 54 -23.01 7.69 23.10
N LEU A 55 -22.50 8.15 21.95
CA LEU A 55 -22.96 9.37 21.30
C LEU A 55 -23.32 9.09 19.84
N PRO A 56 -24.50 9.54 19.35
CA PRO A 56 -24.82 9.46 17.94
C PRO A 56 -23.82 10.31 17.15
N SER A 57 -22.98 9.64 16.35
CA SER A 57 -22.00 10.27 15.47
C SER A 57 -22.27 9.84 14.02
N TYR A 58 -21.90 10.71 13.08
CA TYR A 58 -21.86 10.34 11.67
C TYR A 58 -20.85 9.22 11.43
N TRP A 59 -21.19 8.32 10.50
CA TRP A 59 -20.36 7.18 10.17
C TRP A 59 -19.17 7.63 9.31
N GLU A 60 -17.96 7.52 9.86
CA GLU A 60 -16.71 7.82 9.16
C GLU A 60 -15.81 6.59 9.05
N GLN A 61 -14.85 6.60 8.12
CA GLN A 61 -13.89 5.51 7.93
C GLN A 61 -12.52 5.86 8.50
N LYS A 62 -11.80 4.84 8.98
CA LYS A 62 -10.46 4.99 9.52
C LYS A 62 -9.39 4.76 8.46
N ASN A 63 -8.48 5.73 8.30
CA ASN A 63 -7.23 5.48 7.58
C ASN A 63 -6.24 4.74 8.51
N LEU A 64 -5.82 3.53 8.10
CA LEU A 64 -4.87 2.71 8.86
C LEU A 64 -3.40 3.02 8.53
N LEU A 65 -3.16 3.89 7.54
CA LEU A 65 -1.85 4.29 7.08
C LEU A 65 -1.58 5.76 7.40
N SER A 66 -0.29 6.12 7.45
CA SER A 66 0.15 7.51 7.44
C SER A 66 -0.39 8.22 6.19
N SER A 67 -0.96 9.42 6.34
CA SER A 67 -1.39 10.24 5.20
C SER A 67 -0.22 10.89 4.46
N TYR A 68 0.93 11.01 5.13
CA TYR A 68 2.14 11.58 4.54
C TYR A 68 2.74 10.65 3.47
N ILE A 69 3.40 11.25 2.47
CA ILE A 69 4.25 10.53 1.52
C ILE A 69 5.58 10.21 2.23
N ASP A 70 5.56 9.19 3.09
CA ASP A 70 6.62 8.86 4.05
C ASP A 70 7.18 7.43 3.89
N ALA A 71 6.91 6.82 2.73
CA ALA A 71 7.26 5.44 2.42
C ALA A 71 6.75 4.42 3.47
N SER A 72 5.62 4.70 4.13
CA SER A 72 4.94 3.77 5.03
C SER A 72 4.55 2.44 4.36
N PHE A 73 4.40 2.42 3.04
CA PHE A 73 4.24 1.17 2.28
C PHE A 73 5.43 0.20 2.42
N LEU A 74 6.62 0.74 2.74
CA LEU A 74 7.84 -0.02 2.98
C LEU A 74 8.09 -0.25 4.48
N TYR A 75 7.98 0.81 5.29
CA TYR A 75 8.37 0.79 6.71
C TYR A 75 7.24 0.46 7.68
N GLY A 76 5.99 0.46 7.21
CA GLY A 76 4.80 0.34 8.03
C GLY A 76 4.41 1.66 8.69
N SER A 77 3.13 1.76 9.09
CA SER A 77 2.58 2.91 9.81
C SER A 77 2.54 2.72 11.33
N GLN A 78 3.06 1.61 11.84
CA GLN A 78 3.13 1.30 13.27
C GLN A 78 4.54 0.87 13.66
N ARG A 79 5.00 1.29 14.84
CA ARG A 79 6.37 1.03 15.32
C ARG A 79 6.69 -0.46 15.43
N ASN A 80 5.74 -1.26 15.92
CA ASN A 80 5.89 -2.72 16.03
C ASN A 80 6.15 -3.37 14.66
N LEU A 81 5.43 -2.95 13.62
CA LEU A 81 5.59 -3.42 12.26
C LEU A 81 6.94 -3.00 11.68
N THR A 82 7.35 -1.74 11.90
CA THR A 82 8.68 -1.29 11.48
C THR A 82 9.79 -2.15 12.10
N LEU A 83 9.67 -2.50 13.39
CA LEU A 83 10.64 -3.37 14.06
C LEU A 83 10.58 -4.82 13.53
N GLU A 84 9.38 -5.34 13.22
CA GLU A 84 9.20 -6.66 12.62
C GLU A 84 9.88 -6.75 11.24
N LEU A 85 9.84 -5.68 10.44
CA LEU A 85 10.38 -5.63 9.08
C LEU A 85 11.91 -5.44 9.03
N ARG A 86 12.53 -5.05 10.14
CA ARG A 86 13.97 -4.80 10.25
C ARG A 86 14.72 -6.04 10.73
N VAL A 87 15.98 -6.19 10.30
CA VAL A 87 16.90 -7.12 10.94
C VAL A 87 17.18 -6.61 12.35
N PRO A 88 16.96 -7.41 13.41
CA PRO A 88 17.19 -6.98 14.78
C PRO A 88 18.61 -6.44 14.99
N ASN A 89 18.74 -5.35 15.74
CA ASN A 89 20.02 -4.68 16.02
C ASN A 89 20.82 -4.30 14.76
N SER A 90 20.17 -4.08 13.62
CA SER A 90 20.79 -3.72 12.36
C SER A 90 20.14 -2.48 11.73
N PHE A 91 20.81 -1.94 10.71
CA PHE A 91 20.29 -0.90 9.82
C PHE A 91 19.60 -1.48 8.59
N LEU A 92 19.54 -2.81 8.43
CA LEU A 92 18.97 -3.48 7.27
C LEU A 92 17.49 -3.83 7.45
N MET A 93 16.76 -3.82 6.35
CA MET A 93 15.44 -4.45 6.23
C MET A 93 15.61 -5.96 6.00
N LYS A 94 14.69 -6.77 6.54
CA LYS A 94 14.69 -8.22 6.36
C LYS A 94 14.46 -8.60 4.89
N THR A 95 15.18 -9.62 4.47
CA THR A 95 15.03 -10.26 3.15
C THR A 95 15.20 -11.76 3.30
N ASP A 96 14.48 -12.51 2.48
CA ASP A 96 14.64 -13.97 2.37
C ASP A 96 15.74 -14.32 1.34
N PRO A 97 16.15 -15.61 1.24
CA PRO A 97 17.11 -16.06 0.23
C PRO A 97 16.77 -15.58 -1.18
N GLY A 98 17.80 -15.21 -1.94
CA GLY A 98 17.63 -14.55 -3.24
C GLY A 98 17.33 -13.04 -3.15
N ASN A 99 17.51 -12.44 -1.96
CA ASN A 99 17.23 -11.03 -1.72
C ASN A 99 15.79 -10.68 -2.11
N LEU A 100 14.84 -11.51 -1.65
CA LEU A 100 13.40 -11.40 -1.89
C LEU A 100 12.70 -10.80 -0.67
N LEU A 101 11.48 -10.31 -0.85
CA LEU A 101 10.64 -9.86 0.26
C LEU A 101 10.46 -11.00 1.28
N PRO A 102 10.51 -10.69 2.60
CA PRO A 102 10.35 -11.69 3.64
C PRO A 102 8.94 -12.28 3.60
N THR A 103 8.82 -13.56 3.98
CA THR A 103 7.53 -14.24 4.08
C THR A 103 6.98 -14.18 5.50
N ARG A 104 5.75 -13.67 5.69
CA ARG A 104 5.09 -13.66 7.01
C ARG A 104 4.45 -15.01 7.31
N LYS A 105 4.83 -15.66 8.41
CA LYS A 105 4.16 -16.88 8.91
C LYS A 105 2.73 -16.53 9.32
N GLY A 106 1.75 -17.33 8.86
CA GLY A 106 0.33 -17.05 9.12
C GLY A 106 -0.24 -15.83 8.38
N GLY A 107 0.44 -15.33 7.35
CA GLY A 107 -0.09 -14.23 6.53
C GLY A 107 -1.34 -14.63 5.74
N ASN A 108 -2.27 -13.68 5.57
CA ASN A 108 -3.55 -13.86 4.87
C ASN A 108 -3.41 -13.71 3.33
N CYS A 109 -2.48 -14.42 2.71
CA CYS A 109 -2.38 -14.50 1.26
C CYS A 109 -2.99 -15.81 0.75
N LEU A 110 -3.46 -15.79 -0.50
CA LEU A 110 -3.91 -17.01 -1.18
C LEU A 110 -2.70 -17.89 -1.50
N LYS A 111 -2.68 -19.11 -0.95
CA LYS A 111 -1.69 -20.14 -1.28
C LYS A 111 -2.41 -21.30 -1.98
N LEU A 112 -2.07 -21.52 -3.24
CA LEU A 112 -2.51 -22.65 -4.04
C LEU A 112 -1.58 -23.85 -3.88
N SER A 113 -0.31 -23.61 -3.54
CA SER A 113 0.71 -24.64 -3.32
C SER A 113 1.48 -24.42 -2.02
N LYS A 114 2.15 -25.48 -1.52
CA LYS A 114 3.07 -25.38 -0.38
C LYS A 114 4.31 -24.53 -0.68
N MET A 115 4.65 -24.35 -1.96
CA MET A 115 5.78 -23.52 -2.39
C MET A 115 5.41 -22.03 -2.45
N ASP A 116 4.13 -21.68 -2.33
CA ASP A 116 3.68 -20.31 -2.45
C ASP A 116 4.15 -19.47 -1.25
N ARG A 117 4.84 -18.39 -1.59
CA ARG A 117 5.32 -17.41 -0.63
C ARG A 117 4.21 -16.43 -0.28
N CYS A 118 4.34 -15.84 0.89
CA CYS A 118 3.45 -14.79 1.38
C CYS A 118 4.28 -13.52 1.63
N PRO A 119 4.68 -12.80 0.57
CA PRO A 119 5.56 -11.65 0.71
C PRO A 119 4.94 -10.62 1.64
N PHE A 120 5.75 -9.98 2.48
CA PHE A 120 5.29 -9.04 3.48
C PHE A 120 6.21 -7.82 3.59
N THR A 121 5.60 -6.66 3.86
CA THR A 121 6.25 -5.34 3.94
C THR A 121 5.35 -4.38 4.72
N GLY A 122 5.60 -3.06 4.65
CA GLY A 122 4.86 -2.04 5.38
C GLY A 122 3.36 -1.97 5.05
N ASP A 123 2.99 -2.23 3.80
CA ASP A 123 1.60 -2.40 3.36
C ASP A 123 1.27 -3.87 3.10
N ARG A 124 0.12 -4.33 3.57
CA ARG A 124 -0.34 -5.72 3.47
C ARG A 124 -0.75 -6.16 2.06
N ARG A 125 -0.97 -5.21 1.14
CA ARG A 125 -1.47 -5.44 -0.23
C ARG A 125 -0.34 -5.65 -1.24
N ASN A 126 0.89 -5.72 -0.77
CA ASN A 126 2.09 -5.90 -1.59
C ASN A 126 2.10 -7.18 -2.46
N HIS A 127 1.14 -8.09 -2.26
CA HIS A 127 0.99 -9.33 -3.02
C HIS A 127 -0.34 -9.40 -3.80
N GLU A 128 -1.06 -8.28 -3.96
CA GLU A 128 -2.27 -8.25 -4.81
C GLU A 128 -1.95 -8.53 -6.28
N VAL A 129 -0.86 -7.96 -6.78
CA VAL A 129 -0.35 -8.20 -8.14
C VAL A 129 1.18 -8.26 -8.15
N PRO A 130 1.81 -9.10 -8.99
CA PRO A 130 3.27 -9.27 -9.02
C PRO A 130 4.07 -7.98 -9.22
N ASN A 131 3.65 -7.10 -10.13
CA ASN A 131 4.31 -5.82 -10.41
C ASN A 131 4.33 -4.88 -9.19
N LEU A 132 3.27 -4.87 -8.37
CA LEU A 132 3.28 -4.14 -7.10
C LEU A 132 4.32 -4.73 -6.14
N GLY A 133 4.34 -6.05 -5.98
CA GLY A 133 5.32 -6.73 -5.13
C GLY A 133 6.78 -6.45 -5.55
N LEU A 134 7.05 -6.36 -6.85
CA LEU A 134 8.36 -5.99 -7.38
C LEU A 134 8.75 -4.55 -7.02
N ASN A 135 7.81 -3.59 -7.02
CA ASN A 135 8.08 -2.23 -6.57
C ASN A 135 8.44 -2.19 -5.08
N HIS A 136 7.72 -2.91 -4.23
CA HIS A 136 8.09 -3.04 -2.81
C HIS A 136 9.49 -3.65 -2.65
N LEU A 137 9.80 -4.70 -3.42
CA LEU A 137 11.12 -5.33 -3.39
C LEU A 137 12.24 -4.37 -3.82
N LEU A 138 12.00 -3.57 -4.86
CA LEU A 138 12.96 -2.57 -5.34
C LEU A 138 13.36 -1.61 -4.21
N PHE A 139 12.39 -1.06 -3.48
CA PHE A 139 12.66 -0.12 -2.40
C PHE A 139 13.29 -0.77 -1.16
N VAL A 140 12.98 -2.05 -0.85
CA VAL A 140 13.72 -2.82 0.18
C VAL A 140 15.20 -2.94 -0.19
N ARG A 141 15.48 -3.29 -1.45
CA ARG A 141 16.85 -3.42 -1.96
C ARG A 141 17.57 -2.08 -1.96
N GLU A 142 16.89 -1.01 -2.36
CA GLU A 142 17.46 0.35 -2.34
C GLU A 142 17.77 0.81 -0.92
N HIS A 143 16.89 0.54 0.05
CA HIS A 143 17.20 0.80 1.46
C HIS A 143 18.49 0.09 1.88
N ASN A 144 18.57 -1.23 1.67
CA ASN A 144 19.73 -2.03 2.09
C ASN A 144 21.03 -1.61 1.36
N ARG A 145 20.93 -1.18 0.10
CA ARG A 145 22.05 -0.64 -0.69
C ARG A 145 22.54 0.69 -0.12
N LEU A 146 21.61 1.61 0.16
CA LEU A 146 21.93 2.94 0.70
C LEU A 146 22.45 2.87 2.13
N SER A 147 21.83 2.07 2.99
CA SER A 147 22.24 1.93 4.40
C SER A 147 23.65 1.37 4.51
N THR A 148 23.99 0.38 3.68
CA THR A 148 25.34 -0.20 3.63
C THR A 148 26.38 0.86 3.23
N LYS A 149 26.10 1.64 2.19
CA LYS A 149 26.98 2.73 1.75
C LYS A 149 27.10 3.84 2.81
N LEU A 150 25.99 4.24 3.44
CA LEU A 150 26.00 5.25 4.49
C LEU A 150 26.80 4.82 5.71
N HIS A 151 26.72 3.55 6.10
CA HIS A 151 27.51 2.99 7.19
C HIS A 151 29.00 2.98 6.86
N GLN A 152 29.38 2.58 5.64
CA GLN A 152 30.78 2.64 5.17
C GLN A 152 31.36 4.05 5.21
N LEU A 153 30.56 5.05 4.81
CA LEU A 153 30.96 6.47 4.83
C LEU A 153 30.98 7.05 6.25
N ASN A 154 30.18 6.50 7.17
CA ASN A 154 30.04 7.01 8.54
C ASN A 154 30.18 5.88 9.58
N PRO A 155 31.39 5.31 9.77
CA PRO A 155 31.57 4.14 10.64
C PRO A 155 31.17 4.37 12.10
N CYS A 156 31.26 5.63 12.58
CA CYS A 156 30.89 6.00 13.95
C CYS A 156 29.37 6.10 14.19
N TRP A 157 28.53 5.98 13.16
CA TRP A 157 27.08 6.05 13.35
C TRP A 157 26.53 4.73 13.88
N SER A 158 25.61 4.83 14.85
CA SER A 158 24.84 3.68 15.31
C SER A 158 23.93 3.12 14.21
N ASN A 159 23.58 1.84 14.32
CA ASN A 159 22.67 1.17 13.39
C ASN A 159 21.31 1.89 13.27
N GLU A 160 20.78 2.43 14.38
CA GLU A 160 19.54 3.20 14.36
C GLU A 160 19.70 4.51 13.57
N LYS A 161 20.83 5.21 13.76
CA LYS A 161 21.10 6.45 13.02
C LYS A 161 21.21 6.18 11.52
N VAL A 162 21.93 5.12 11.11
CA VAL A 162 22.02 4.71 9.70
C VAL A 162 20.64 4.37 9.14
N PHE A 163 19.84 3.59 9.87
CA PHE A 163 18.48 3.24 9.47
C PHE A 163 17.61 4.47 9.23
N GLN A 164 17.55 5.39 10.19
CA GLN A 164 16.71 6.59 10.11
C GLN A 164 17.19 7.55 9.02
N LYS A 165 18.50 7.70 8.82
CA LYS A 165 19.05 8.51 7.73
C LYS A 165 18.74 7.89 6.37
N THR A 166 18.86 6.58 6.23
CA THR A 166 18.46 5.85 5.03
C THR A 166 16.96 6.01 4.75
N ARG A 167 16.12 5.86 5.78
CA ARG A 167 14.67 6.08 5.70
C ARG A 167 14.35 7.47 5.16
N ARG A 168 15.01 8.51 5.67
CA ARG A 168 14.84 9.89 5.18
C ARG A 168 15.18 10.04 3.69
N ILE A 169 16.24 9.39 3.21
CA ILE A 169 16.61 9.42 1.79
C ILE A 169 15.55 8.72 0.93
N ILE A 170 15.08 7.53 1.35
CA ILE A 170 14.01 6.81 0.64
C ILE A 170 12.74 7.66 0.58
N ILE A 171 12.36 8.32 1.69
CA ILE A 171 11.21 9.23 1.72
C ILE A 171 11.37 10.34 0.68
N ALA A 172 12.54 10.98 0.64
CA ALA A 172 12.82 12.03 -0.33
C ALA A 172 12.79 11.51 -1.78
N GLN A 173 13.30 10.30 -2.05
CA GLN A 173 13.20 9.67 -3.37
C GLN A 173 11.73 9.46 -3.78
N VAL A 174 10.90 8.90 -2.89
CA VAL A 174 9.48 8.67 -3.16
C VAL A 174 8.77 10.00 -3.41
N GLN A 175 8.95 11.00 -2.55
CA GLN A 175 8.35 12.32 -2.73
C GLN A 175 8.79 12.97 -4.05
N HIS A 176 10.08 12.91 -4.37
CA HIS A 176 10.62 13.48 -5.60
C HIS A 176 10.01 12.82 -6.84
N ILE A 177 9.93 11.47 -6.86
CA ILE A 177 9.29 10.73 -7.95
C ILE A 177 7.81 11.09 -8.05
N THR A 178 7.09 11.12 -6.92
CA THR A 178 5.66 11.43 -6.91
C THR A 178 5.39 12.83 -7.46
N TYR A 179 6.06 13.87 -6.96
CA TYR A 179 5.78 15.25 -7.34
C TYR A 179 6.34 15.65 -8.71
N ASN A 180 7.49 15.12 -9.12
CA ASN A 180 8.15 15.59 -10.35
C ASN A 180 7.96 14.66 -11.56
N HIS A 181 7.60 13.39 -11.33
CA HIS A 181 7.45 12.42 -12.42
C HIS A 181 6.04 11.84 -12.51
N CYS A 182 5.37 11.56 -11.39
CA CYS A 182 4.03 10.98 -11.44
C CYS A 182 2.94 12.05 -11.57
N LEU A 183 2.88 12.98 -10.63
CA LEU A 183 1.77 13.94 -10.50
C LEU A 183 1.57 14.83 -11.75
N PRO A 184 2.63 15.34 -12.41
CA PRO A 184 2.47 16.13 -13.64
C PRO A 184 1.78 15.39 -14.78
N LEU A 185 1.89 14.05 -14.81
CA LEU A 185 1.22 13.22 -15.82
C LEU A 185 -0.26 12.96 -15.50
N VAL A 186 -0.69 13.23 -14.26
CA VAL A 186 -2.06 12.98 -13.80
C VAL A 186 -2.91 14.25 -13.82
N VAL A 187 -2.37 15.37 -13.34
CA VAL A 187 -3.12 16.61 -13.12
C VAL A 187 -2.64 17.79 -13.96
N ASP A 188 -1.76 17.58 -14.96
CA ASP A 188 -1.21 18.60 -15.85
C ASP A 188 -0.24 19.64 -15.22
N HIS A 189 0.57 20.27 -16.07
CA HIS A 189 1.61 21.22 -15.65
C HIS A 189 1.06 22.56 -15.14
N ASP A 190 -0.11 23.01 -15.59
CA ASP A 190 -0.70 24.28 -15.16
C ASP A 190 -1.23 24.18 -13.74
N THR A 191 -1.92 23.07 -13.42
CA THR A 191 -2.35 22.76 -12.06
C THR A 191 -1.15 22.62 -11.11
N MET A 192 -0.11 21.89 -11.53
CA MET A 192 1.11 21.74 -10.74
C MET A 192 1.77 23.10 -10.41
N ARG A 193 1.79 24.04 -11.37
CA ARG A 193 2.30 25.41 -11.14
C ARG A 193 1.39 26.22 -10.22
N ARG A 194 0.07 26.17 -10.44
CA ARG A 194 -0.93 26.92 -9.67
C ARG A 194 -0.87 26.59 -8.17
N PHE A 195 -0.60 25.33 -7.83
CA PHE A 195 -0.54 24.86 -6.45
C PHE A 195 0.90 24.68 -5.92
N TYR A 196 1.92 25.18 -6.65
CA TYR A 196 3.33 25.12 -6.24
C TYR A 196 3.81 23.69 -5.89
N LEU A 197 3.39 22.70 -6.68
CA LEU A 197 3.62 21.28 -6.38
C LEU A 197 4.94 20.74 -6.95
N PHE A 198 5.64 21.50 -7.79
CA PHE A 198 6.97 21.12 -8.26
C PHE A 198 8.01 21.27 -7.15
N SER A 199 8.88 20.28 -7.01
CA SER A 199 10.02 20.41 -6.10
C SER A 199 11.00 21.43 -6.67
N LYS A 200 11.60 22.25 -5.80
CA LYS A 200 12.73 23.10 -6.18
C LYS A 200 13.91 22.25 -6.66
N THR A 201 14.62 22.75 -7.67
CA THR A 201 15.82 22.09 -8.21
C THR A 201 17.02 22.22 -7.28
N ASN A 202 17.01 23.21 -6.38
CA ASN A 202 18.04 23.45 -5.38
C ASN A 202 17.48 24.08 -4.09
N GLY A 203 18.28 24.04 -3.03
CA GLY A 203 17.96 24.67 -1.75
C GLY A 203 16.89 23.94 -0.94
N PHE A 204 16.38 24.63 0.08
CA PHE A 204 15.27 24.16 0.91
C PHE A 204 13.99 24.87 0.51
N ASP A 205 12.86 24.23 0.82
CA ASP A 205 11.57 24.88 0.74
C ASP A 205 11.06 25.28 2.12
N HIS A 206 10.35 26.40 2.19
CA HIS A 206 9.76 26.96 3.41
C HIS A 206 8.23 26.87 3.39
N VAL A 207 7.68 26.00 2.54
CA VAL A 207 6.24 25.79 2.34
C VAL A 207 5.56 24.99 3.45
N TYR A 208 6.30 24.54 4.46
CA TYR A 208 5.68 23.82 5.58
C TYR A 208 4.86 24.80 6.42
N ASP A 209 3.58 24.46 6.59
CA ASP A 209 2.61 25.18 7.40
C ASP A 209 1.96 24.16 8.33
N ASP A 210 2.15 24.33 9.65
CA ASP A 210 1.63 23.43 10.67
C ASP A 210 0.14 23.62 10.95
N SER A 211 -0.47 24.67 10.41
CA SER A 211 -1.91 24.89 10.45
C SER A 211 -2.68 24.08 9.38
N VAL A 212 -1.97 23.50 8.41
CA VAL A 212 -2.57 22.68 7.35
C VAL A 212 -2.87 21.28 7.87
N ASP A 213 -4.13 20.86 7.73
CA ASP A 213 -4.50 19.46 7.98
C ASP A 213 -3.99 18.55 6.86
N ALA A 214 -2.97 17.75 7.19
CA ALA A 214 -2.38 16.76 6.29
C ALA A 214 -3.15 15.43 6.27
N SER A 215 -4.34 15.35 6.85
CA SER A 215 -5.19 14.16 6.81
C SER A 215 -5.64 13.83 5.38
N CYS A 216 -5.83 12.54 5.09
CA CYS A 216 -6.33 12.11 3.80
C CYS A 216 -7.85 12.27 3.78
N LEU A 217 -8.37 13.06 2.83
CA LEU A 217 -9.81 13.20 2.62
C LEU A 217 -10.43 11.84 2.31
N ASN A 218 -11.60 11.56 2.91
CA ASN A 218 -12.33 10.31 2.69
C ASN A 218 -12.57 10.05 1.19
N ILE A 219 -13.03 11.08 0.47
CA ILE A 219 -13.25 11.00 -0.99
C ILE A 219 -11.99 10.55 -1.74
N PHE A 220 -10.82 11.07 -1.38
CA PHE A 220 -9.55 10.73 -2.04
C PHE A 220 -9.22 9.24 -1.90
N GLY A 221 -9.46 8.66 -0.71
CA GLY A 221 -9.24 7.24 -0.42
C GLY A 221 -10.18 6.28 -1.17
N ILE A 222 -11.36 6.76 -1.61
CA ILE A 222 -12.38 5.90 -2.24
C ILE A 222 -12.50 6.04 -3.75
N ALA A 223 -12.25 7.22 -4.34
CA ALA A 223 -12.60 7.47 -5.73
C ALA A 223 -11.46 8.08 -6.59
N PRO A 224 -10.97 9.32 -6.38
CA PRO A 224 -10.03 9.97 -7.30
C PRO A 224 -8.75 9.16 -7.52
N TRP A 225 -8.12 8.64 -6.46
CA TRP A 225 -6.88 7.87 -6.59
C TRP A 225 -7.09 6.43 -7.10
N ARG A 226 -8.33 6.04 -7.39
CA ARG A 226 -8.66 4.81 -8.11
C ARG A 226 -8.71 5.00 -9.62
N TYR A 227 -8.44 6.20 -10.17
CA TYR A 227 -8.35 6.42 -11.61
C TYR A 227 -7.40 5.42 -12.29
N GLY A 228 -6.36 4.97 -11.57
CA GLY A 228 -5.40 3.97 -12.04
C GLY A 228 -6.03 2.64 -12.47
N HIS A 229 -7.25 2.32 -12.03
CA HIS A 229 -7.99 1.15 -12.54
C HIS A 229 -8.28 1.23 -14.05
N SER A 230 -8.41 2.44 -14.61
CA SER A 230 -8.55 2.66 -16.06
C SER A 230 -7.26 2.41 -16.85
N GLN A 231 -6.13 2.29 -16.18
CA GLN A 231 -4.80 2.13 -16.78
C GLN A 231 -4.29 0.68 -16.71
N ILE A 232 -5.08 -0.22 -16.11
CA ILE A 232 -4.70 -1.63 -15.96
C ILE A 232 -4.83 -2.33 -17.32
N MET A 233 -3.74 -2.90 -17.79
CA MET A 233 -3.73 -3.77 -18.97
C MET A 233 -4.31 -5.15 -18.65
N ALA A 234 -4.88 -5.80 -19.66
CA ALA A 234 -5.47 -7.14 -19.52
C ALA A 234 -4.43 -8.23 -19.19
N GLU A 235 -3.17 -8.02 -19.57
CA GLU A 235 -2.10 -9.00 -19.44
C GLU A 235 -0.87 -8.40 -18.72
N GLN A 236 -0.13 -9.26 -18.04
CA GLN A 236 1.18 -8.94 -17.49
C GLN A 236 2.26 -9.53 -18.38
N SER A 237 3.13 -8.69 -18.91
CA SER A 237 4.24 -9.11 -19.78
C SER A 237 5.54 -9.26 -18.99
N GLU A 238 6.25 -10.37 -19.19
CA GLU A 238 7.60 -10.58 -18.71
C GLU A 238 8.59 -10.52 -19.88
N LEU A 239 9.52 -9.56 -19.84
CA LEU A 239 10.57 -9.45 -20.85
C LEU A 239 11.80 -10.26 -20.40
N LYS A 240 12.08 -11.35 -21.10
CA LYS A 240 13.32 -12.11 -20.89
C LYS A 240 14.49 -11.34 -21.50
N LYS A 241 15.54 -11.11 -20.71
CA LYS A 241 16.81 -10.60 -21.24
C LYS A 241 17.34 -11.62 -22.26
N LYS A 242 17.61 -11.14 -23.48
CA LYS A 242 18.36 -11.91 -24.48
C LYS A 242 19.80 -12.13 -23.99
#